data_AF-A0AAV9JDW8-F1
#
_entry.id   AF-A0AAV9JDW8-F1
#
_cell.length_a   1.000
_cell.length_b   1.000
_cell.length_c   1.000
_cell.angle_alpha   90.00
_cell.angle_beta   90.00
_cell.angle_gamma   90.00
#
_symmetry.space_group_name_H-M   'P 1'
#
loop_
_entity.id
_entity.type
_entity.pdbx_description
1 polymer ?
#
loop_
_entity_poly.entity_id
_entity_poly.type
_entity_poly.pdbx_seq_one_letter_code
_entity_poly.pdbx_strand_id
1 'polypeptide(L)'
;MFAATPIRFAGPGFWKRSIDEFRRQANLALTLQGLHRPSKAFPLIQFDTPDSVQRCKIMSDQTNFGGFSKASLDYGHGAKHRDDEGRIIGGAGAGMAKEGAGEEEPPSHAVFKGSISTELPPNRNDVQRSGFAAFRTRDRGISLFGKLLWDIDPYAYLALRIKSDGRKYFVNIQTESIVPTDIHQHLLPSYTPGQWETVTIPFSAFVRTNYGMVVEPQKEMLRQKVRSIGVGLTDRVPGPFELCIADVYATNRAPSREVGREESGFEFEEPEKTGIMDEVGPRRRKGEPERILI
;
A
#
# COMPACT_ATOMS: atom_id res chain seq x y z
N MET A 1 -3.48 6.84 -39.99
CA MET A 1 -2.03 6.91 -39.69
C MET A 1 -1.89 7.04 -38.17
N PHE A 2 -1.41 5.98 -37.49
CA PHE A 2 -1.12 6.05 -36.07
C PHE A 2 0.26 6.68 -35.90
N ALA A 3 0.32 7.90 -35.37
CA ALA A 3 1.58 8.52 -35.00
C ALA A 3 2.10 7.87 -33.72
N ALA A 4 3.20 7.13 -33.81
CA ALA A 4 3.92 6.62 -32.65
C ALA A 4 4.64 7.80 -31.98
N THR A 5 4.19 8.20 -30.79
CA THR A 5 4.87 9.20 -29.97
C THR A 5 6.22 8.62 -29.50
N PRO A 6 7.38 9.21 -29.86
CA PRO A 6 8.66 8.70 -29.39
C PRO A 6 8.77 8.93 -27.89
N ILE A 7 8.80 7.85 -27.11
CA ILE A 7 9.11 7.89 -25.69
C ILE A 7 10.59 8.32 -25.60
N ARG A 8 10.84 9.56 -25.18
CA ARG A 8 12.20 10.06 -24.92
C ARG A 8 12.76 9.36 -23.68
N PHE A 9 13.39 8.21 -23.86
CA PHE A 9 14.03 7.44 -22.79
C PHE A 9 15.31 8.10 -22.24
N ALA A 10 15.87 9.11 -22.90
CA ALA A 10 17.19 9.67 -22.59
C ALA A 10 17.16 11.07 -21.91
N GLY A 11 16.30 11.27 -20.91
CA GLY A 11 16.37 12.47 -20.06
C GLY A 11 17.48 12.39 -19.00
N PRO A 12 17.95 13.51 -18.42
CA PRO A 12 18.99 13.52 -17.37
C PRO A 12 18.69 12.58 -16.18
N GLY A 13 17.41 12.43 -15.82
CA GLY A 13 16.97 11.51 -14.77
C GLY A 13 17.09 10.02 -15.11
N PHE A 14 17.15 9.63 -16.38
CA PHE A 14 17.33 8.24 -16.79
C PHE A 14 18.75 7.73 -16.50
N TRP A 15 19.76 8.52 -16.85
CA TRP A 15 21.17 8.16 -16.63
C TRP A 15 21.49 8.10 -15.14
N LYS A 16 21.02 9.09 -14.36
CA LYS A 16 21.17 9.09 -12.90
C LYS A 16 20.58 7.83 -12.28
N ARG A 17 19.33 7.49 -12.64
CA ARG A 17 18.66 6.28 -12.14
C ARG A 17 19.37 4.99 -12.54
N SER A 18 19.99 4.94 -13.72
CA SER A 18 20.75 3.78 -14.17
C SER A 18 22.06 3.60 -13.42
N ILE A 19 22.79 4.69 -13.15
CA ILE A 19 24.00 4.66 -12.32
C ILE A 19 23.66 4.26 -10.88
N ASP A 20 22.59 4.82 -10.31
CA ASP A 20 22.15 4.50 -8.95
C ASP A 20 21.75 3.02 -8.83
N GLU A 21 21.05 2.47 -9.83
CA GLU A 21 20.70 1.05 -9.86
C GLU A 21 21.92 0.15 -10.02
N PHE A 22 22.88 0.51 -10.89
CA PHE A 22 24.13 -0.24 -11.02
C PHE A 22 24.90 -0.27 -9.69
N ARG A 23 25.04 0.86 -9.00
CA ARG A 23 25.67 0.93 -7.67
C ARG A 23 24.96 0.07 -6.66
N ARG A 24 23.62 0.04 -6.67
CA ARG A 24 22.81 -0.80 -5.79
C ARG A 24 23.10 -2.29 -6.03
N GLN A 25 23.07 -2.72 -7.29
CA GLN A 25 23.34 -4.10 -7.68
C GLN A 25 24.77 -4.53 -7.33
N ALA A 26 25.76 -3.67 -7.60
CA ALA A 26 27.16 -3.91 -7.25
C ALA A 26 27.34 -4.05 -5.73
N ASN A 27 26.74 -3.17 -4.93
CA ASN A 27 26.80 -3.26 -3.48
C ASN A 27 26.15 -4.55 -2.94
N LEU A 28 25.00 -4.95 -3.49
CA LEU A 28 24.33 -6.20 -3.09
C LEU A 28 25.21 -7.43 -3.38
N ALA A 29 25.84 -7.48 -4.56
CA ALA A 29 26.73 -8.56 -4.96
C ALA A 29 27.99 -8.63 -4.06
N LEU A 30 28.59 -7.49 -3.74
CA LEU A 30 29.80 -7.41 -2.92
C LEU A 30 29.55 -7.72 -1.43
N THR A 31 28.39 -7.33 -0.91
CA THR A 31 28.07 -7.50 0.52
C THR A 31 27.44 -8.85 0.86
N LEU A 32 27.18 -9.70 -0.15
CA LEU A 32 26.52 -11.00 0.00
C LEU A 32 25.21 -10.92 0.83
N GLN A 33 24.50 -9.78 0.75
CA GLN A 33 23.28 -9.52 1.54
C GLN A 33 22.16 -10.55 1.31
N GLY A 34 22.24 -11.37 0.26
CA GLY A 34 21.32 -12.50 0.03
C GLY A 34 21.51 -13.71 0.94
N LEU A 35 22.61 -13.80 1.70
CA LEU A 35 22.89 -14.95 2.59
C LEU A 35 22.32 -14.81 4.01
N HIS A 36 21.97 -13.59 4.43
CA HIS A 36 21.48 -13.31 5.77
C HIS A 36 20.21 -12.47 5.73
N ARG A 37 19.25 -12.79 6.61
CA ARG A 37 18.03 -12.01 6.79
C ARG A 37 18.41 -10.58 7.24
N PRO A 38 18.03 -9.53 6.48
CA PRO A 38 18.43 -8.16 6.83
C PRO A 38 17.83 -7.71 8.16
N SER A 39 18.68 -7.12 9.02
CA SER A 39 18.26 -6.52 10.29
C SER A 39 17.90 -5.03 10.15
N LYS A 40 18.48 -4.34 9.16
CA LYS A 40 18.22 -2.91 8.90
C LYS A 40 16.89 -2.75 8.17
N ALA A 41 16.07 -1.79 8.60
CA ALA A 41 14.86 -1.40 7.88
C ALA A 41 15.17 -0.95 6.44
N PHE A 42 14.30 -1.29 5.50
CA PHE A 42 14.37 -0.87 4.11
C PHE A 42 13.34 0.22 3.82
N PRO A 43 13.75 1.50 3.68
CA PRO A 43 12.82 2.60 3.48
C PRO A 43 12.13 2.50 2.11
N LEU A 44 10.80 2.61 2.10
CA LEU A 44 9.98 2.61 0.89
C LEU A 44 9.50 4.03 0.58
N ILE A 45 9.03 4.73 1.62
CA ILE A 45 8.61 6.14 1.57
C ILE A 45 9.04 6.80 2.88
N GLN A 46 9.64 7.97 2.78
CA GLN A 46 9.90 8.85 3.92
C GLN A 46 9.40 10.25 3.56
N PHE A 47 8.75 10.95 4.49
CA PHE A 47 8.31 12.33 4.29
C PHE A 47 9.21 13.27 5.09
N ASP A 48 10.47 13.35 4.65
CA ASP A 48 11.57 14.03 5.33
C ASP A 48 11.82 15.46 4.80
N THR A 49 11.24 15.77 3.65
CA THR A 49 11.40 17.05 2.94
C THR A 49 10.08 17.48 2.30
N PRO A 50 9.83 18.79 2.09
CA PRO A 50 8.62 19.28 1.44
C PRO A 50 8.33 18.66 0.07
N ASP A 51 9.37 18.30 -0.71
CA ASP A 51 9.21 17.67 -2.02
C ASP A 51 8.81 16.19 -1.94
N SER A 52 8.84 15.58 -0.74
CA SER A 52 8.53 14.16 -0.56
C SER A 52 7.10 13.81 -0.92
N VAL A 53 6.14 14.72 -0.67
CA VAL A 53 4.74 14.53 -1.06
C VAL A 53 4.56 14.53 -2.57
N GLN A 54 5.45 15.20 -3.31
CA GLN A 54 5.48 15.17 -4.78
C GLN A 54 5.95 13.81 -5.34
N ARG A 55 6.32 12.86 -4.49
CA ARG A 55 6.52 11.46 -4.90
C ARG A 55 5.21 10.66 -4.91
N CYS A 56 4.11 11.23 -4.44
CA CYS A 56 2.81 10.57 -4.36
C CYS A 56 1.75 11.18 -5.29
N LYS A 57 0.95 10.32 -5.92
CA LYS A 57 -0.24 10.68 -6.69
C LYS A 57 -1.47 10.53 -5.80
N ILE A 58 -2.25 11.60 -5.69
CA ILE A 58 -3.54 11.62 -5.00
C ILE A 58 -4.64 11.18 -5.98
N MET A 59 -5.66 10.52 -5.46
CA MET A 59 -6.82 9.97 -6.17
C MET A 59 -8.08 10.17 -5.33
N SER A 60 -9.20 10.45 -5.98
CA SER A 60 -10.52 10.52 -5.34
C SER A 60 -11.60 10.28 -6.39
N ASP A 61 -12.81 9.93 -5.98
CA ASP A 61 -13.93 9.80 -6.95
C ASP A 61 -14.15 11.07 -7.79
N GLN A 62 -13.92 12.25 -7.22
CA GLN A 62 -13.97 13.52 -7.95
C GLN A 62 -12.98 13.56 -9.11
N THR A 63 -11.73 13.19 -8.86
CA THR A 63 -10.66 13.22 -9.88
C THR A 63 -10.71 12.03 -10.84
N ASN A 64 -11.35 10.92 -10.43
CA ASN A 64 -11.39 9.68 -11.21
C ASN A 64 -12.65 9.52 -12.06
N PHE A 65 -13.83 9.94 -11.57
CA PHE A 65 -15.09 9.73 -12.28
C PHE A 65 -16.20 10.74 -11.97
N GLY A 66 -15.85 11.89 -11.37
CA GLY A 66 -16.75 13.03 -11.17
C GLY A 66 -17.56 13.00 -9.87
N GLY A 67 -17.16 12.20 -8.89
CA GLY A 67 -17.74 12.22 -7.55
C GLY A 67 -17.44 13.51 -6.77
N PHE A 68 -17.77 13.50 -5.47
CA PHE A 68 -17.70 14.69 -4.61
C PHE A 68 -16.68 14.56 -3.46
N SER A 69 -15.97 13.43 -3.35
CA SER A 69 -14.90 13.25 -2.38
C SER A 69 -13.65 14.01 -2.80
N LYS A 70 -13.06 14.71 -1.83
CA LYS A 70 -11.86 15.54 -2.00
C LYS A 70 -10.73 14.98 -1.16
N ALA A 71 -9.50 15.12 -1.67
CA ALA A 71 -8.31 14.66 -0.99
C ALA A 71 -7.11 15.56 -1.31
N SER A 72 -6.25 15.79 -0.32
CA SER A 72 -4.93 16.41 -0.47
C SER A 72 -3.87 15.64 0.30
N LEU A 73 -2.60 15.90 -0.03
CA LEU A 73 -1.45 15.34 0.66
C LEU A 73 -0.45 16.48 0.89
N ASP A 74 -0.44 17.03 2.09
CA ASP A 74 0.36 18.19 2.44
C ASP A 74 1.59 17.75 3.26
N TYR A 75 2.66 18.54 3.23
CA TYR A 75 3.84 18.28 4.07
C TYR A 75 3.70 18.95 5.44
N GLY A 76 3.90 18.17 6.50
CA GLY A 76 4.02 18.64 7.88
C GLY A 76 5.49 18.67 8.30
N HIS A 77 5.94 19.80 8.82
CA HIS A 77 7.27 19.93 9.39
C HIS A 77 7.36 19.23 10.75
N GLY A 78 8.51 18.64 11.02
CA GLY A 78 8.79 18.03 12.31
C GLY A 78 10.19 17.45 12.42
N ALA A 79 10.41 16.62 13.43
CA ALA A 79 11.69 15.99 13.71
C ALA A 79 12.12 15.01 12.60
N LYS A 80 13.39 14.58 12.66
CA LYS A 80 13.91 13.53 11.76
C LYS A 80 13.28 12.17 12.08
N HIS A 81 13.07 11.37 11.04
CA HIS A 81 12.55 10.01 11.14
C HIS A 81 13.48 9.11 11.95
N ARG A 82 12.88 8.35 12.88
CA ARG A 82 13.55 7.35 13.72
C ARG A 82 12.72 6.07 13.72
N ASP A 83 13.40 4.93 13.82
CA ASP A 83 12.73 3.67 14.13
C ASP A 83 12.41 3.58 15.63
N ASP A 84 11.69 2.53 16.03
CA ASP A 84 11.28 2.32 17.44
C ASP A 84 12.47 2.13 18.40
N GLU A 85 13.70 1.95 17.89
CA GLU A 85 14.94 1.88 18.67
C GLU A 85 15.73 3.21 18.59
N GLY A 86 15.10 4.29 18.11
CA GLY A 86 15.68 5.62 18.01
C GLY A 86 16.69 5.81 16.87
N ARG A 87 16.89 4.80 16.00
CA ARG A 87 17.85 4.84 14.88
C ARG A 87 17.26 5.61 13.72
N ILE A 88 18.07 6.44 13.07
CA ILE A 88 17.63 7.20 11.89
C ILE A 88 17.35 6.25 10.73
N ILE A 89 16.12 6.25 10.23
CA ILE A 89 15.71 5.47 9.05
C ILE A 89 16.33 6.15 7.80
N GLY A 90 17.07 5.39 6.99
CA GLY A 90 17.59 5.86 5.69
C GLY A 90 18.95 6.59 5.67
N GLY A 91 19.61 6.81 6.82
CA GLY A 91 20.94 7.44 6.88
C GLY A 91 22.13 6.48 6.66
N ALA A 92 23.19 6.99 6.02
CA ALA A 92 24.53 6.39 6.05
C ALA A 92 25.17 6.67 7.42
N GLY A 93 24.80 5.87 8.42
CA GLY A 93 25.19 6.07 9.81
C GLY A 93 24.08 5.63 10.75
N ALA A 94 23.81 4.32 10.79
CA ALA A 94 22.95 3.73 11.81
C ALA A 94 23.74 3.66 13.13
N GLY A 95 23.90 4.80 13.79
CA GLY A 95 24.45 4.89 15.14
C GLY A 95 23.33 4.92 16.17
N MET A 96 23.58 4.33 17.34
CA MET A 96 22.70 4.45 18.50
C MET A 96 22.77 5.88 19.06
N ALA A 97 21.62 6.50 19.32
CA ALA A 97 21.55 7.73 20.11
C ALA A 97 21.03 7.40 21.51
N LYS A 98 21.54 8.11 22.52
CA LYS A 98 21.21 7.94 23.94
C LYS A 98 19.75 8.31 24.22
N GLU A 99 19.14 7.54 25.12
CA GLU A 99 17.82 7.74 25.71
C GLU A 99 17.68 9.10 26.40
N GLY A 100 16.54 9.74 26.17
CA GLY A 100 16.08 10.92 26.90
C GLY A 100 14.60 11.13 26.60
N ALA A 101 13.74 10.59 27.46
CA ALA A 101 12.28 10.78 27.39
C ALA A 101 11.92 12.24 27.73
N GLY A 102 11.81 13.06 26.69
CA GLY A 102 10.97 14.25 26.65
C GLY A 102 9.92 14.05 25.56
N GLU A 103 8.79 14.77 25.61
CA GLU A 103 7.78 14.74 24.54
C GLU A 103 8.46 14.98 23.18
N GLU A 104 8.70 13.91 22.43
CA GLU A 104 9.43 13.98 21.18
C GLU A 104 8.60 14.80 20.19
N GLU A 105 9.21 15.86 19.67
CA GLU A 105 8.64 16.64 18.58
C GLU A 105 8.16 15.68 17.48
N PRO A 106 6.91 15.84 16.97
CA PRO A 106 6.36 14.92 15.99
C PRO A 106 7.27 14.87 14.75
N PRO A 107 7.43 13.70 14.10
CA PRO A 107 8.30 13.60 12.93
C PRO A 107 7.79 14.46 11.78
N SER A 108 8.67 14.87 10.88
CA SER A 108 8.24 15.35 9.55
C SER A 108 7.36 14.29 8.90
N HIS A 109 6.28 14.70 8.25
CA HIS A 109 5.25 13.77 7.80
C HIS A 109 4.46 14.30 6.62
N ALA A 110 3.70 13.41 5.97
CA ALA A 110 2.60 13.79 5.11
C ALA A 110 1.30 13.83 5.89
N VAL A 111 0.44 14.80 5.57
CA VAL A 111 -0.92 14.94 6.08
C VAL A 111 -1.88 14.61 4.94
N PHE A 112 -2.43 13.39 4.95
CA PHE A 112 -3.46 12.96 4.02
C PHE A 112 -4.83 13.33 4.59
N LYS A 113 -5.51 14.30 3.98
CA LYS A 113 -6.77 14.82 4.50
C LYS A 113 -7.76 15.16 3.40
N GLY A 114 -9.02 15.32 3.78
CA GLY A 114 -10.06 15.70 2.85
C GLY A 114 -11.45 15.45 3.40
N SER A 115 -12.40 15.19 2.50
CA SER A 115 -13.78 14.85 2.87
C SER A 115 -14.34 13.78 1.94
N ILE A 116 -15.01 12.79 2.51
CA ILE A 116 -15.74 11.76 1.78
C ILE A 116 -17.18 12.22 1.51
N SER A 117 -17.67 11.97 0.30
CA SER A 117 -19.09 12.05 -0.06
C SER A 117 -19.49 10.78 -0.80
N THR A 118 -20.66 10.24 -0.47
CA THR A 118 -21.23 9.04 -1.13
C THR A 118 -22.18 9.38 -2.26
N GLU A 119 -22.39 10.68 -2.53
CA GLU A 119 -23.22 11.14 -3.63
C GLU A 119 -22.67 10.65 -4.97
N LEU A 120 -23.59 10.20 -5.82
CA LEU A 120 -23.26 9.74 -7.17
C LEU A 120 -23.25 10.93 -8.14
N PRO A 121 -22.31 10.97 -9.09
CA PRO A 121 -22.30 11.99 -10.13
C PRO A 121 -23.62 11.98 -10.94
N PRO A 122 -24.34 13.11 -11.06
CA PRO A 122 -25.67 13.14 -11.67
C PRO A 122 -25.69 12.76 -13.15
N ASN A 123 -24.56 12.91 -13.85
CA ASN A 123 -24.46 12.69 -15.30
C ASN A 123 -23.76 11.37 -15.68
N ARG A 124 -23.58 10.43 -14.74
CA ARG A 124 -22.76 9.22 -14.92
C ARG A 124 -23.43 7.99 -14.29
N ASN A 125 -24.40 7.43 -15.01
CA ASN A 125 -25.17 6.25 -14.59
C ASN A 125 -24.34 4.95 -14.51
N ASP A 126 -23.14 4.94 -15.10
CA ASP A 126 -22.17 3.84 -14.99
C ASP A 126 -21.51 3.75 -13.61
N VAL A 127 -21.56 4.83 -12.82
CA VAL A 127 -20.97 4.89 -11.48
C VAL A 127 -21.98 4.43 -10.44
N GLN A 128 -21.84 3.18 -10.00
CA GLN A 128 -22.72 2.59 -8.97
C GLN A 128 -22.23 2.84 -7.54
N ARG A 129 -20.95 3.19 -7.37
CA ARG A 129 -20.31 3.40 -6.06
C ARG A 129 -19.40 4.62 -6.09
N SER A 130 -19.48 5.43 -5.03
CA SER A 130 -18.70 6.64 -4.78
C SER A 130 -18.34 6.70 -3.29
N GLY A 131 -17.47 7.62 -2.89
CA GLY A 131 -17.00 7.78 -1.52
C GLY A 131 -15.62 7.17 -1.30
N PHE A 132 -14.63 7.57 -2.10
CA PHE A 132 -13.24 7.19 -1.84
C PHE A 132 -12.25 8.34 -2.01
N ALA A 133 -11.18 8.23 -1.23
CA ALA A 133 -9.97 9.05 -1.34
C ALA A 133 -8.76 8.15 -1.16
N ALA A 134 -7.69 8.36 -1.93
CA ALA A 134 -6.46 7.60 -1.77
C ALA A 134 -5.24 8.40 -2.21
N PHE A 135 -4.07 7.95 -1.79
CA PHE A 135 -2.82 8.30 -2.44
C PHE A 135 -1.95 7.06 -2.61
N ARG A 136 -1.00 7.13 -3.53
CA ARG A 136 0.05 6.13 -3.68
C ARG A 136 1.32 6.74 -4.24
N THR A 137 2.45 6.09 -4.07
CA THR A 137 3.71 6.49 -4.72
C THR A 137 3.56 6.46 -6.23
N ARG A 138 4.21 7.41 -6.90
CA ARG A 138 4.44 7.35 -8.34
C ARG A 138 5.35 6.16 -8.66
N ASP A 139 5.21 5.60 -9.87
CA ASP A 139 6.16 4.62 -10.38
C ASP A 139 7.56 5.24 -10.38
N ARG A 140 8.57 4.50 -9.91
CA ARG A 140 9.98 4.95 -9.87
C ARG A 140 10.59 5.11 -11.27
N GLY A 141 9.88 4.62 -12.29
CA GLY A 141 10.20 4.71 -13.70
C GLY A 141 11.11 3.59 -14.17
N ILE A 142 12.00 3.88 -15.13
CA ILE A 142 12.79 2.89 -15.85
C ILE A 142 14.28 3.31 -15.82
N SER A 143 15.16 2.31 -15.70
CA SER A 143 16.62 2.40 -15.88
C SER A 143 17.07 1.53 -17.06
N LEU A 144 18.37 1.52 -17.37
CA LEU A 144 18.97 0.59 -18.34
C LEU A 144 18.73 -0.89 -18.02
N PHE A 145 18.41 -1.21 -16.76
CA PHE A 145 18.16 -2.57 -16.29
C PHE A 145 16.66 -2.91 -16.22
N GLY A 146 15.78 -2.04 -16.74
CA GLY A 146 14.33 -2.24 -16.77
C GLY A 146 13.57 -1.34 -15.79
N LYS A 147 12.36 -1.75 -15.41
CA LYS A 147 11.55 -0.97 -14.45
C LYS A 147 12.21 -0.95 -13.08
N LEU A 148 12.18 0.20 -12.43
CA LEU A 148 12.65 0.36 -11.07
C LEU A 148 11.55 -0.07 -10.11
N LEU A 149 11.72 -1.25 -9.55
CA LEU A 149 10.81 -1.87 -8.59
C LEU A 149 11.50 -2.00 -7.24
N TRP A 150 10.73 -2.10 -6.16
CA TRP A 150 11.29 -2.51 -4.88
C TRP A 150 11.28 -4.03 -4.76
N ASP A 151 12.39 -4.54 -4.24
CA ASP A 151 12.49 -5.90 -3.72
C ASP A 151 12.39 -5.84 -2.19
N ILE A 152 11.26 -6.32 -1.68
CA ILE A 152 10.97 -6.44 -0.25
C ILE A 152 10.93 -7.91 0.20
N ASP A 153 11.29 -8.85 -0.68
CA ASP A 153 11.24 -10.29 -0.37
C ASP A 153 12.09 -10.70 0.83
N PRO A 154 13.26 -10.09 1.10
CA PRO A 154 14.03 -10.36 2.31
C PRO A 154 13.35 -9.94 3.63
N TYR A 155 12.21 -9.23 3.57
CA TYR A 155 11.49 -8.69 4.71
C TYR A 155 10.15 -9.37 4.91
N ALA A 156 9.76 -9.60 6.17
CA ALA A 156 8.48 -10.23 6.50
C ALA A 156 7.34 -9.22 6.73
N TYR A 157 7.66 -7.98 7.09
CA TYR A 157 6.66 -7.02 7.52
C TYR A 157 6.78 -5.67 6.81
N LEU A 158 5.64 -5.02 6.63
CA LEU A 158 5.53 -3.60 6.32
C LEU A 158 5.26 -2.82 7.61
N ALA A 159 6.07 -1.82 7.90
CA ALA A 159 5.85 -0.90 9.01
C ALA A 159 5.48 0.50 8.51
N LEU A 160 4.57 1.16 9.22
CA LEU A 160 4.14 2.54 8.98
C LEU A 160 4.11 3.31 10.30
N ARG A 161 4.76 4.48 10.35
CA ARG A 161 4.61 5.42 11.46
C ARG A 161 3.49 6.41 11.15
N ILE A 162 2.40 6.35 11.90
CA ILE A 162 1.16 7.07 11.59
C ILE A 162 0.57 7.79 12.81
N LYS A 163 -0.30 8.77 12.55
CA LYS A 163 -1.28 9.30 13.51
C LYS A 163 -2.62 9.36 12.80
N SER A 164 -3.57 8.55 13.25
CA SER A 164 -4.88 8.35 12.60
C SER A 164 -6.00 9.09 13.33
N ASP A 165 -6.99 9.58 12.60
CA ASP A 165 -8.27 10.09 13.12
C ASP A 165 -9.25 8.98 13.56
N GLY A 166 -8.87 7.71 13.44
CA GLY A 166 -9.72 6.56 13.78
C GLY A 166 -10.61 6.05 12.65
N ARG A 167 -10.54 6.64 11.44
CA ARG A 167 -11.22 6.07 10.26
C ARG A 167 -10.55 4.79 9.76
N LYS A 168 -11.31 4.00 8.99
CA LYS A 168 -10.88 2.72 8.42
C LYS A 168 -10.12 2.92 7.11
N TYR A 169 -8.82 3.17 7.20
CA TYR A 169 -7.94 3.24 6.04
C TYR A 169 -7.44 1.84 5.63
N PHE A 170 -7.08 1.67 4.37
CA PHE A 170 -6.44 0.48 3.82
C PHE A 170 -5.06 0.82 3.29
N VAL A 171 -4.06 0.02 3.64
CA VAL A 171 -2.75 0.04 3.00
C VAL A 171 -2.80 -0.78 1.72
N ASN A 172 -2.30 -0.21 0.63
CA ASN A 172 -2.36 -0.77 -0.71
C ASN A 172 -0.96 -0.99 -1.26
N ILE A 173 -0.65 -2.20 -1.70
CA ILE A 173 0.60 -2.57 -2.37
C ILE A 173 0.27 -3.06 -3.78
N GLN A 174 0.81 -2.38 -4.79
CA GLN A 174 0.73 -2.82 -6.18
C GLN A 174 2.05 -3.48 -6.58
N THR A 175 1.99 -4.71 -7.07
CA THR A 175 3.13 -5.43 -7.65
C THR A 175 2.99 -5.52 -9.17
N GLU A 176 4.00 -6.02 -9.86
CA GLU A 176 3.75 -6.58 -11.19
C GLU A 176 2.78 -7.76 -11.04
N SER A 177 1.71 -7.75 -11.83
CA SER A 177 0.73 -8.84 -11.96
C SER A 177 0.33 -8.95 -13.43
N ILE A 178 -0.15 -10.13 -13.82
CA ILE A 178 -0.78 -10.37 -15.12
C ILE A 178 -1.99 -9.45 -15.28
N VAL A 179 -2.75 -9.25 -14.20
CA VAL A 179 -3.90 -8.34 -14.16
C VAL A 179 -3.43 -7.03 -13.55
N PRO A 180 -3.25 -5.95 -14.33
CA PRO A 180 -2.63 -4.71 -13.84
C PRO A 180 -3.44 -3.99 -12.76
N THR A 181 -4.73 -4.33 -12.63
CA THR A 181 -5.65 -3.76 -11.63
C THR A 181 -5.62 -4.50 -10.30
N ASP A 182 -4.83 -5.58 -10.19
CA ASP A 182 -4.61 -6.27 -8.92
C ASP A 182 -3.88 -5.37 -7.93
N ILE A 183 -4.39 -5.36 -6.70
CA ILE A 183 -3.80 -4.65 -5.57
C ILE A 183 -3.83 -5.60 -4.38
N HIS A 184 -2.78 -5.60 -3.57
CA HIS A 184 -2.79 -6.29 -2.29
C HIS A 184 -3.13 -5.28 -1.20
N GLN A 185 -4.16 -5.56 -0.41
CA GLN A 185 -4.74 -4.63 0.54
C GLN A 185 -4.79 -5.22 1.95
N HIS A 186 -4.62 -4.37 2.95
CA HIS A 186 -4.87 -4.69 4.35
C HIS A 186 -5.44 -3.47 5.06
N LEU A 187 -6.41 -3.65 5.95
CA LEU A 187 -6.87 -2.59 6.86
C LEU A 187 -5.67 -2.04 7.63
N LEU A 188 -5.49 -0.72 7.65
CA LEU A 188 -4.45 -0.09 8.44
C LEU A 188 -4.84 -0.17 9.92
N PRO A 189 -4.10 -0.91 10.77
CA PRO A 189 -4.40 -0.94 12.19
C PRO A 189 -4.23 0.47 12.78
N SER A 190 -5.05 0.79 13.78
CA SER A 190 -5.01 2.05 14.51
C SER A 190 -5.42 1.76 15.94
N TYR A 191 -4.44 1.71 16.84
CA TYR A 191 -4.65 1.28 18.21
C TYR A 191 -4.81 2.46 19.18
N THR A 192 -4.23 3.60 18.81
CA THR A 192 -4.26 4.83 19.60
C THR A 192 -4.62 6.02 18.70
N PRO A 193 -5.89 6.12 18.23
CA PRO A 193 -6.33 7.26 17.43
C PRO A 193 -5.98 8.60 18.08
N GLY A 194 -5.49 9.54 17.28
CA GLY A 194 -5.01 10.86 17.72
C GLY A 194 -3.57 10.86 18.22
N GLN A 195 -2.93 9.71 18.43
CA GLN A 195 -1.53 9.59 18.87
C GLN A 195 -0.65 9.01 17.76
N TRP A 196 0.64 9.32 17.82
CA TRP A 196 1.64 8.74 16.92
C TRP A 196 1.96 7.31 17.35
N GLU A 197 1.85 6.37 16.41
CA GLU A 197 2.15 4.96 16.63
C GLU A 197 2.84 4.35 15.41
N THR A 198 3.61 3.28 15.64
CA THR A 198 4.20 2.46 14.57
C THR A 198 3.39 1.18 14.46
N VAL A 199 2.72 0.99 13.32
CA VAL A 199 1.97 -0.24 13.03
C VAL A 199 2.76 -1.11 12.07
N THR A 200 2.74 -2.41 12.31
CA THR A 200 3.53 -3.39 11.55
C THR A 200 2.63 -4.53 11.11
N ILE A 201 2.57 -4.76 9.79
CA ILE A 201 1.65 -5.70 9.14
C ILE A 201 2.48 -6.76 8.39
N PRO A 202 2.25 -8.06 8.62
CA PRO A 202 2.90 -9.10 7.83
C PRO A 202 2.52 -9.02 6.35
N PHE A 203 3.47 -9.17 5.44
CA PHE A 203 3.15 -9.19 4.01
C PHE A 203 2.20 -10.34 3.63
N SER A 204 2.24 -11.44 4.38
CA SER A 204 1.32 -12.59 4.23
C SER A 204 -0.12 -12.29 4.64
N ALA A 205 -0.37 -11.23 5.41
CA ALA A 205 -1.72 -10.85 5.81
C ALA A 205 -2.47 -10.08 4.71
N PHE A 206 -1.76 -9.49 3.74
CA PHE A 206 -2.37 -8.71 2.67
C PHE A 206 -3.20 -9.59 1.72
N VAL A 207 -4.37 -9.08 1.36
CA VAL A 207 -5.35 -9.77 0.52
C VAL A 207 -5.31 -9.20 -0.88
N ARG A 208 -5.21 -10.05 -1.90
CA ARG A 208 -5.30 -9.61 -3.29
C ARG A 208 -6.75 -9.29 -3.66
N THR A 209 -6.96 -8.09 -4.16
CA THR A 209 -8.24 -7.59 -4.63
C THR A 209 -8.14 -7.03 -6.05
N ASN A 210 -9.29 -6.91 -6.70
CA ASN A 210 -9.46 -6.28 -7.98
C ASN A 210 -10.74 -5.43 -7.94
N TYR A 211 -10.61 -4.12 -8.19
CA TYR A 211 -11.71 -3.16 -8.01
C TYR A 211 -12.39 -3.25 -6.62
N GLY A 212 -11.62 -3.58 -5.57
CA GLY A 212 -12.12 -3.71 -4.20
C GLY A 212 -12.81 -5.04 -3.89
N MET A 213 -12.86 -5.97 -4.83
CA MET A 213 -13.38 -7.33 -4.63
C MET A 213 -12.22 -8.31 -4.39
N VAL A 214 -12.35 -9.20 -3.42
CA VAL A 214 -11.37 -10.26 -3.14
C VAL A 214 -11.27 -11.20 -4.35
N VAL A 215 -10.04 -11.52 -4.78
CA VAL A 215 -9.82 -12.38 -5.96
C VAL A 215 -9.19 -13.71 -5.58
N GLU A 216 -9.96 -14.78 -5.73
CA GLU A 216 -9.45 -16.15 -5.64
C GLU A 216 -8.92 -16.67 -6.99
N PRO A 217 -7.92 -17.56 -7.01
CA PRO A 217 -7.17 -18.07 -5.86
C PRO A 217 -6.16 -17.04 -5.37
N GLN A 218 -6.09 -16.81 -4.06
CA GLN A 218 -5.09 -15.93 -3.46
C GLN A 218 -3.68 -16.46 -3.74
N LYS A 219 -2.96 -15.78 -4.63
CA LYS A 219 -1.55 -16.08 -4.89
C LYS A 219 -0.70 -15.20 -3.98
N GLU A 220 0.48 -15.70 -3.63
CA GLU A 220 1.45 -14.90 -2.89
C GLU A 220 1.81 -13.61 -3.63
N MET A 221 1.99 -12.54 -2.86
CA MET A 221 2.41 -11.25 -3.37
C MET A 221 3.81 -11.36 -3.99
N LEU A 222 3.98 -10.81 -5.20
CA LEU A 222 5.29 -10.78 -5.86
C LEU A 222 6.21 -9.71 -5.24
N ARG A 223 6.73 -10.02 -4.05
CA ARG A 223 7.53 -9.12 -3.18
C ARG A 223 8.81 -8.57 -3.82
N GLN A 224 9.35 -9.28 -4.82
CA GLN A 224 10.50 -8.86 -5.63
C GLN A 224 10.19 -7.70 -6.60
N LYS A 225 8.91 -7.43 -6.85
CA LYS A 225 8.43 -6.58 -7.95
C LYS A 225 7.37 -5.57 -7.52
N VAL A 226 7.58 -4.91 -6.38
CA VAL A 226 6.66 -3.89 -5.89
C VAL A 226 6.81 -2.60 -6.70
N ARG A 227 5.68 -2.09 -7.19
CA ARG A 227 5.58 -0.87 -8.02
C ARG A 227 5.21 0.35 -7.22
N SER A 228 4.18 0.23 -6.38
CA SER A 228 3.66 1.35 -5.61
C SER A 228 3.11 0.92 -4.27
N ILE A 229 3.23 1.81 -3.28
CA ILE A 229 2.58 1.67 -1.98
C ILE A 229 1.72 2.90 -1.75
N GLY A 230 0.57 2.74 -1.11
CA GLY A 230 -0.36 3.82 -0.86
C GLY A 230 -1.31 3.53 0.28
N VAL A 231 -2.13 4.51 0.60
CA VAL A 231 -3.22 4.39 1.57
C VAL A 231 -4.50 4.87 0.92
N GLY A 232 -5.61 4.17 1.15
CA GLY A 232 -6.93 4.54 0.66
C GLY A 232 -7.97 4.49 1.77
N LEU A 233 -8.91 5.42 1.71
CA LEU A 233 -10.12 5.45 2.52
C LEU A 233 -11.30 5.07 1.63
N THR A 234 -11.98 3.97 1.98
CA THR A 234 -13.13 3.42 1.24
C THR A 234 -14.28 3.05 2.18
N ASP A 235 -14.31 3.64 3.37
CA ASP A 235 -15.31 3.38 4.41
C ASP A 235 -16.73 3.85 4.02
N ARG A 236 -16.84 4.71 3.00
CA ARG A 236 -18.08 5.35 2.54
C ARG A 236 -18.83 6.07 3.66
N VAL A 237 -18.13 6.56 4.67
CA VAL A 237 -18.71 7.38 5.75
C VAL A 237 -18.51 8.85 5.38
N PRO A 238 -19.60 9.60 5.06
CA PRO A 238 -19.47 11.01 4.70
C PRO A 238 -18.80 11.82 5.81
N GLY A 239 -18.05 12.86 5.42
CA GLY A 239 -17.42 13.78 6.35
C GLY A 239 -15.90 13.86 6.23
N PRO A 240 -15.25 14.62 7.12
CA PRO A 240 -13.83 14.87 7.06
C PRO A 240 -13.02 13.63 7.44
N PHE A 241 -11.80 13.56 6.93
CA PHE A 241 -10.80 12.59 7.33
C PHE A 241 -9.41 13.22 7.41
N GLU A 242 -8.56 12.69 8.29
CA GLU A 242 -7.15 13.05 8.42
C GLU A 242 -6.31 11.83 8.86
N LEU A 243 -5.22 11.59 8.15
CA LEU A 243 -4.19 10.62 8.49
C LEU A 243 -2.82 11.25 8.28
N CYS A 244 -2.01 11.32 9.33
CA CYS A 244 -0.61 11.69 9.23
C CYS A 244 0.25 10.43 9.02
N ILE A 245 1.20 10.47 8.10
CA ILE A 245 2.14 9.38 7.82
C ILE A 245 3.56 9.95 7.79
N ALA A 246 4.43 9.48 8.66
CA ALA A 246 5.84 9.88 8.65
C ALA A 246 6.64 9.05 7.64
N ASP A 247 6.57 7.73 7.75
CA ASP A 247 7.32 6.83 6.88
C ASP A 247 6.64 5.48 6.71
N VAL A 248 7.10 4.78 5.67
CA VAL A 248 6.72 3.43 5.29
C VAL A 248 7.99 2.68 4.96
N TYR A 249 8.22 1.54 5.60
CA TYR A 249 9.45 0.76 5.41
C TYR A 249 9.20 -0.75 5.58
N ALA A 250 10.02 -1.56 4.93
CA ALA A 250 10.01 -3.01 5.15
C ALA A 250 10.96 -3.36 6.30
N THR A 251 10.57 -4.33 7.14
CA THR A 251 11.32 -4.73 8.33
C THR A 251 11.19 -6.23 8.62
N ASN A 252 12.12 -6.75 9.41
CA ASN A 252 12.09 -8.10 9.96
C ASN A 252 11.87 -8.10 11.48
N ARG A 253 11.70 -6.92 12.10
CA ARG A 253 11.23 -6.82 13.48
C ARG A 253 9.77 -7.26 13.53
N ALA A 254 9.47 -8.17 14.46
CA ALA A 254 8.12 -8.62 14.71
C ALA A 254 7.25 -7.45 15.20
N PRO A 255 5.95 -7.45 14.89
CA PRO A 255 5.06 -6.43 15.39
C PRO A 255 4.91 -6.53 16.91
N SER A 256 4.67 -5.42 17.59
CA SER A 256 4.36 -5.41 19.04
C SER A 256 3.00 -6.04 19.36
N ARG A 257 2.12 -6.14 18.35
CA ARG A 257 0.82 -6.78 18.40
C ARG A 257 0.68 -7.68 17.18
N GLU A 258 0.19 -8.90 17.36
CA GLU A 258 -0.06 -9.79 16.23
C GLU A 258 -1.16 -9.20 15.34
N VAL A 259 -0.92 -9.23 14.03
CA VAL A 259 -1.87 -8.79 13.00
C VAL A 259 -1.93 -9.90 11.98
N GLY A 260 -3.09 -10.52 11.81
CA GLY A 260 -3.30 -11.57 10.83
C GLY A 260 -4.24 -11.15 9.71
N ARG A 261 -4.49 -12.09 8.80
CA ARG A 261 -5.30 -11.88 7.59
C ARG A 261 -6.78 -11.67 7.92
N GLU A 262 -7.25 -12.22 9.04
CA GLU A 262 -8.57 -12.01 9.63
C GLU A 262 -8.84 -10.54 9.98
N GLU A 263 -7.79 -9.75 10.25
CA GLU A 263 -7.90 -8.31 10.49
C GLU A 263 -7.76 -7.47 9.22
N SER A 264 -7.67 -8.09 8.05
CA SER A 264 -7.47 -7.39 6.78
C SER A 264 -8.61 -6.46 6.38
N GLY A 265 -9.77 -6.55 7.06
CA GLY A 265 -10.97 -5.77 6.75
C GLY A 265 -11.81 -6.33 5.59
N PHE A 266 -11.47 -7.54 5.10
CA PHE A 266 -12.24 -8.26 4.09
C PHE A 266 -12.89 -9.50 4.70
N GLU A 267 -14.13 -9.76 4.31
CA GLU A 267 -14.82 -11.02 4.62
C GLU A 267 -14.33 -12.10 3.64
N PHE A 268 -14.01 -13.28 4.18
CA PHE A 268 -13.74 -14.47 3.37
C PHE A 268 -14.93 -15.40 3.48
N GLU A 269 -15.52 -15.76 2.34
CA GLU A 269 -16.39 -16.93 2.30
C GLU A 269 -15.49 -18.14 2.52
N GLU A 270 -15.61 -18.81 3.67
CA GLU A 270 -15.03 -20.14 3.80
C GLU A 270 -15.63 -21.01 2.69
N PRO A 271 -14.82 -21.69 1.86
CA PRO A 271 -15.36 -22.68 0.96
C PRO A 271 -16.10 -23.68 1.85
N GLU A 272 -17.41 -23.85 1.62
CA GLU A 272 -18.19 -24.92 2.24
C GLU A 272 -17.33 -26.18 2.16
N LYS A 273 -17.02 -26.77 3.32
CA LYS A 273 -16.38 -28.08 3.42
C LYS A 273 -17.37 -29.11 2.85
N THR A 274 -17.54 -29.11 1.54
CA THR A 274 -18.09 -30.24 0.82
C THR A 274 -17.03 -31.31 0.97
N GLY A 275 -17.32 -32.25 1.88
CA GLY A 275 -16.52 -33.46 2.03
C GLY A 275 -16.34 -34.10 0.66
N ILE A 276 -15.22 -34.78 0.46
CA ILE A 276 -14.77 -35.40 -0.80
C ILE A 276 -15.73 -36.51 -1.32
N MET A 277 -16.98 -36.58 -0.83
CA MET A 277 -17.94 -37.64 -1.17
C MET A 277 -19.37 -37.15 -1.45
N ASP A 278 -19.60 -35.89 -1.82
CA ASP A 278 -20.89 -35.52 -2.41
C ASP A 278 -20.78 -35.47 -3.93
N GLU A 279 -21.31 -36.51 -4.59
CA GLU A 279 -21.50 -36.55 -6.03
C GLU A 279 -22.25 -35.29 -6.48
N VAL A 280 -21.58 -34.44 -7.27
CA VAL A 280 -22.18 -33.25 -7.85
C VAL A 280 -23.23 -33.67 -8.87
N GLY A 281 -24.48 -33.81 -8.43
CA GLY A 281 -25.63 -33.88 -9.32
C GLY A 281 -25.68 -32.64 -10.22
N PRO A 282 -26.09 -32.76 -11.50
CA PRO A 282 -26.00 -31.67 -12.45
C PRO A 282 -26.83 -30.46 -11.98
N ARG A 283 -26.19 -29.28 -12.03
CA ARG A 283 -26.83 -27.98 -11.70
C ARG A 283 -28.13 -27.81 -12.49
N ARG A 284 -29.27 -27.78 -11.78
CA ARG A 284 -30.55 -27.38 -12.35
C ARG A 284 -30.47 -25.94 -12.86
N ARG A 285 -30.85 -25.73 -14.13
CA ARG A 285 -31.03 -24.39 -14.69
C ARG A 285 -32.33 -23.79 -14.14
N LYS A 286 -32.26 -22.53 -13.73
CA LYS A 286 -33.38 -21.79 -13.13
C LYS A 286 -34.49 -21.61 -14.20
N GLY A 287 -35.62 -22.31 -14.05
CA GLY A 287 -36.81 -22.12 -14.91
C GLY A 287 -37.63 -23.36 -15.28
N GLU A 288 -37.24 -24.58 -14.90
CA GLU A 288 -38.06 -25.77 -15.22
C GLU A 288 -39.17 -26.01 -14.17
N PRO A 289 -40.45 -26.19 -14.58
CA PRO A 289 -41.53 -26.52 -13.66
C PRO A 289 -41.42 -27.96 -13.14
N GLU A 290 -41.68 -28.14 -11.84
CA GLU A 290 -41.63 -29.43 -11.17
C GLU A 290 -42.63 -30.42 -11.77
N ARG A 291 -42.15 -31.58 -12.21
CA ARG A 291 -43.01 -32.75 -12.43
C ARG A 291 -43.04 -33.56 -11.14
N ILE A 292 -44.16 -33.50 -10.43
CA ILE A 292 -44.50 -34.43 -9.37
C ILE A 292 -44.75 -35.79 -10.04
N LEU A 293 -43.99 -36.81 -9.67
CA LEU A 293 -44.27 -38.20 -10.01
C LEU A 293 -44.72 -38.91 -8.72
N ILE A 294 -45.93 -39.47 -8.79
CA ILE A 294 -46.45 -40.52 -7.90
C ILE A 294 -45.65 -41.80 -8.17
#